data_AF-A0A1M7SNA2-F1
#
_entry.id   AF-A0A1M7SNA2-F1
#
_cell.length_a   1.000
_cell.length_b   1.000
_cell.length_c   1.000
_cell.angle_alpha   90.00
_cell.angle_beta   90.00
_cell.angle_gamma   90.00
#
_symmetry.space_group_name_H-M   'P 1'
#
loop_
_entity.id
_entity.type
_entity.pdbx_description
1 polymer ?
#
loop_
_entity_poly.entity_id
_entity_poly.type
_entity_poly.pdbx_seq_one_letter_code
_entity_poly.pdbx_strand_id
1 'polypeptide(L)'
;MSGSSHGGPDGDAPDAAVLRGATPYELWQDSQETSQRLAEAYGRILDAGTPEACLTGAAAFLRLARRYLALRLSAVAADRRLAFGQQVPPAGVAVAALWAEVFWAARAGSPEDDSGVLEEADASVRGLLVLSPADLADVGTVTAWWERLQRVEETLGGLEMAAQVALEVRRERYEHELGIRQLGTP
;
A
#
# COMPACT_ATOMS: atom_id res chain seq x y z
N MET A 1 8.50 -3.83 43.24
CA MET A 1 8.67 -2.36 43.18
C MET A 1 9.61 -2.12 42.01
N SER A 2 9.33 -1.44 40.90
CA SER A 2 8.22 -0.61 40.39
C SER A 2 8.26 -0.85 38.86
N GLY A 3 7.18 -0.94 38.09
CA GLY A 3 6.07 0.00 37.99
C GLY A 3 6.38 1.02 36.88
N SER A 4 5.86 0.76 35.66
CA SER A 4 5.56 1.72 34.56
C SER A 4 5.03 0.86 33.40
N SER A 5 3.74 0.56 33.23
CA SER A 5 2.59 1.44 33.01
C SER A 5 2.84 2.46 31.90
N HIS A 6 2.47 2.11 30.67
CA HIS A 6 1.97 3.05 29.65
C HIS A 6 0.80 2.37 28.93
N GLY A 7 -0.38 2.47 29.57
CA GLY A 7 -1.65 2.46 28.85
C GLY A 7 -2.02 3.91 28.58
N GLY A 8 -2.15 4.26 27.30
CA GLY A 8 -2.69 5.52 26.80
C GLY A 8 -3.18 5.27 25.37
N PRO A 9 -4.46 5.55 25.06
CA PRO A 9 -5.04 5.29 23.74
C PRO A 9 -4.66 6.47 22.84
N ASP A 10 -3.92 6.23 21.77
CA ASP A 10 -3.95 6.97 20.50
C ASP A 10 -2.65 6.74 19.71
N GLY A 11 -2.81 6.37 18.45
CA GLY A 11 -1.73 6.38 17.46
C GLY A 11 -1.09 5.02 17.16
N ASP A 12 -1.89 4.05 16.74
CA ASP A 12 -1.39 2.87 16.01
C ASP A 12 -0.93 3.32 14.60
N ALA A 13 0.18 4.06 14.58
CA ALA A 13 0.97 4.20 13.38
C ALA A 13 1.47 2.78 13.04
N PRO A 14 1.36 2.32 11.77
CA PRO A 14 1.99 1.07 11.37
C PRO A 14 3.45 1.17 11.80
N ASP A 15 3.90 0.21 12.61
CA ASP A 15 5.13 0.35 13.40
C ASP A 15 6.28 0.81 12.50
N ALA A 16 6.55 2.11 12.54
CA ALA A 16 7.38 2.80 11.56
C ALA A 16 8.81 2.27 11.59
N ALA A 17 9.20 1.72 12.74
CA ALA A 17 10.44 1.02 12.95
C ALA A 17 10.49 -0.35 12.25
N VAL A 18 9.38 -1.09 12.19
CA VAL A 18 9.28 -2.39 11.51
C VAL A 18 9.37 -2.22 9.99
N LEU A 19 8.73 -1.19 9.44
CA LEU A 19 8.81 -0.90 8.00
C LEU A 19 10.21 -0.42 7.58
N ARG A 20 10.95 0.22 8.49
CA ARG A 20 12.29 0.75 8.20
C ARG A 20 13.33 -0.35 8.31
N GLY A 21 13.70 -0.92 7.16
CA GLY A 21 14.74 -1.95 7.06
C GLY A 21 14.20 -3.36 6.91
N ALA A 22 12.88 -3.53 6.79
CA ALA A 22 12.27 -4.77 6.36
C ALA A 22 12.76 -5.15 4.96
N THR A 23 13.09 -6.42 4.80
CA THR A 23 13.39 -7.04 3.51
C THR A 23 12.11 -7.15 2.65
N PRO A 24 12.23 -7.29 1.32
CA PRO A 24 11.07 -7.51 0.46
C PRO A 24 10.23 -8.74 0.87
N TYR A 25 10.88 -9.80 1.36
CA TYR A 25 10.19 -10.99 1.84
C TYR A 25 9.39 -10.74 3.11
N GLU A 26 9.95 -10.02 4.07
CA GLU A 26 9.24 -9.63 5.31
C GLU A 26 8.04 -8.74 5.01
N LEU A 27 8.19 -7.75 4.10
CA LEU A 27 7.08 -6.90 3.67
C LEU A 27 5.96 -7.72 3.01
N TRP A 28 6.30 -8.69 2.16
CA TRP A 28 5.34 -9.59 1.54
C TRP A 28 4.63 -10.47 2.58
N GLN A 29 5.38 -11.09 3.49
CA GLN A 29 4.81 -11.95 4.52
C GLN A 29 3.83 -11.17 5.42
N ASP A 30 4.26 -10.00 5.90
CA ASP A 30 3.45 -9.13 6.74
C ASP A 30 2.21 -8.60 6.00
N SER A 31 2.32 -8.34 4.69
CA SER A 31 1.16 -7.90 3.89
C SER A 31 0.12 -9.01 3.75
N GLN A 32 0.55 -10.27 3.57
CA GLN A 32 -0.37 -11.42 3.52
C GLN A 32 -1.06 -11.63 4.87
N GLU A 33 -0.31 -11.64 5.97
CA GLU A 33 -0.90 -11.79 7.31
C GLU A 33 -1.89 -10.67 7.62
N THR A 34 -1.53 -9.43 7.29
CA THR A 34 -2.39 -8.27 7.53
C THR A 34 -3.64 -8.32 6.66
N SER A 35 -3.52 -8.74 5.39
CA SER A 35 -4.65 -8.92 4.48
C SER A 35 -5.65 -9.95 5.00
N GLN A 36 -5.16 -11.10 5.46
CA GLN A 36 -6.01 -12.16 6.03
C GLN A 36 -6.78 -11.66 7.26
N ARG A 37 -6.09 -11.03 8.21
CA ARG A 37 -6.73 -10.44 9.40
C ARG A 37 -7.75 -9.37 9.06
N LEU A 38 -7.47 -8.58 8.03
CA LEU A 38 -8.39 -7.55 7.57
C LEU A 38 -9.65 -8.16 6.96
N ALA A 39 -9.51 -9.19 6.12
CA ALA A 39 -10.63 -9.94 5.56
C ALA A 39 -11.48 -10.61 6.65
N GLU A 40 -10.85 -11.19 7.67
CA GLU A 40 -11.54 -11.74 8.84
C GLU A 40 -12.29 -10.67 9.66
N ALA A 41 -11.69 -9.48 9.82
CA ALA A 41 -12.36 -8.36 10.50
C ALA A 41 -13.58 -7.89 9.71
N TYR A 42 -13.46 -7.77 8.39
CA TYR A 42 -14.57 -7.45 7.49
C TYR A 42 -15.68 -8.51 7.56
N GLY A 43 -15.33 -9.80 7.44
CA GLY A 43 -16.27 -10.91 7.52
C GLY A 43 -17.07 -10.92 8.83
N ARG A 44 -16.40 -10.70 9.98
CA ARG A 44 -17.10 -10.59 11.28
C ARG A 44 -18.10 -9.44 11.35
N ILE A 45 -17.81 -8.30 10.72
CA ILE A 45 -18.75 -7.17 10.67
C ILE A 45 -19.97 -7.54 9.81
N LEU A 46 -19.75 -8.19 8.65
CA LEU A 46 -20.82 -8.65 7.78
C LEU A 46 -21.72 -9.68 8.47
N ASP A 47 -21.11 -10.68 9.10
CA ASP A 47 -21.83 -11.78 9.77
C ASP A 47 -22.69 -11.28 10.93
N ALA A 48 -22.22 -10.26 11.65
CA ALA A 48 -22.96 -9.66 12.75
C ALA A 48 -24.11 -8.77 12.26
N GLY A 49 -23.90 -8.01 11.18
CA GLY A 49 -24.97 -7.31 10.45
C GLY A 49 -25.68 -6.18 11.20
N THR A 50 -25.22 -5.79 12.40
CA THR A 50 -25.84 -4.72 13.20
C THR A 50 -24.97 -3.46 13.29
N PRO A 51 -25.58 -2.28 13.46
CA PRO A 51 -24.83 -1.04 13.68
C PRO A 51 -23.85 -1.09 14.85
N GLU A 52 -24.22 -1.73 15.98
CA GLU A 52 -23.32 -1.89 17.12
C GLU A 52 -22.09 -2.75 16.78
N ALA A 53 -22.28 -3.80 15.98
CA ALA A 53 -21.19 -4.66 15.55
C ALA A 53 -20.26 -3.93 14.57
N CYS A 54 -20.82 -3.12 13.66
CA CYS A 54 -20.06 -2.25 12.77
C CYS A 54 -19.16 -1.31 13.59
N LEU A 55 -19.72 -0.57 14.56
CA LEU A 55 -18.95 0.34 15.40
C LEU A 55 -17.87 -0.37 16.23
N THR A 56 -18.18 -1.56 16.76
CA THR A 56 -17.23 -2.37 17.54
C THR A 56 -16.07 -2.86 16.67
N GLY A 57 -16.33 -3.26 15.43
CA GLY A 57 -15.33 -3.76 14.50
C GLY A 57 -14.56 -2.66 13.75
N ALA A 58 -15.14 -1.47 13.61
CA ALA A 58 -14.64 -0.38 12.77
C ALA A 58 -13.20 0.05 13.11
N ALA A 59 -12.86 0.16 14.40
CA ALA A 59 -11.52 0.55 14.82
C ALA A 59 -10.46 -0.48 14.39
N ALA A 60 -10.77 -1.78 14.55
CA ALA A 60 -9.86 -2.85 14.14
C ALA A 60 -9.73 -2.90 12.61
N PHE A 61 -10.84 -2.73 11.88
CA PHE A 61 -10.86 -2.67 10.42
C PHE A 61 -9.98 -1.53 9.89
N LEU A 62 -10.19 -0.30 10.35
CA LEU A 62 -9.43 0.87 9.89
C LEU A 62 -7.93 0.75 10.21
N ARG A 63 -7.59 0.24 11.39
CA ARG A 63 -6.20 0.00 11.77
C ARG A 63 -5.53 -1.00 10.83
N LEU A 64 -6.18 -2.14 10.58
CA LEU A 64 -5.65 -3.18 9.69
C LEU A 64 -5.57 -2.66 8.24
N ALA A 65 -6.54 -1.90 7.76
CA ALA A 65 -6.54 -1.33 6.42
C ALA A 65 -5.38 -0.35 6.22
N ARG A 66 -5.12 0.54 7.19
CA ARG A 66 -3.97 1.46 7.15
C ARG A 66 -2.64 0.74 7.23
N ARG A 67 -2.53 -0.29 8.07
CA ARG A 67 -1.32 -1.14 8.14
C ARG A 67 -1.08 -1.85 6.81
N TYR A 68 -2.13 -2.41 6.22
CA TYR A 68 -2.07 -3.08 4.93
C TYR A 68 -1.57 -2.13 3.84
N LEU A 69 -2.16 -0.93 3.73
CA LEU A 69 -1.69 0.08 2.78
C LEU A 69 -0.24 0.48 3.00
N ALA A 70 0.21 0.65 4.25
CA ALA A 70 1.60 1.01 4.53
C ALA A 70 2.58 -0.07 4.02
N LEU A 71 2.25 -1.35 4.22
CA LEU A 71 3.05 -2.48 3.74
C LEU A 71 3.08 -2.53 2.21
N ARG A 72 1.92 -2.45 1.56
CA ARG A 72 1.80 -2.48 0.09
C ARG A 72 2.53 -1.31 -0.55
N LEU A 73 2.32 -0.09 -0.07
CA LEU A 73 2.98 1.10 -0.60
C LEU A 73 4.49 1.07 -0.38
N SER A 74 4.98 0.48 0.72
CA SER A 74 6.41 0.32 0.94
C SER A 74 7.05 -0.58 -0.12
N ALA A 75 6.39 -1.70 -0.45
CA ALA A 75 6.83 -2.61 -1.52
C ALA A 75 6.80 -1.91 -2.89
N VAL A 76 5.66 -1.30 -3.26
CA VAL A 76 5.50 -0.59 -4.54
C VAL A 76 6.54 0.52 -4.69
N ALA A 77 6.76 1.33 -3.66
CA ALA A 77 7.75 2.41 -3.70
C ALA A 77 9.17 1.84 -3.91
N ALA A 78 9.52 0.75 -3.23
CA ALA A 78 10.82 0.10 -3.41
C ALA A 78 11.01 -0.42 -4.84
N ASP A 79 10.03 -1.15 -5.38
CA ASP A 79 10.08 -1.70 -6.74
C ASP A 79 10.20 -0.59 -7.79
N ARG A 80 9.43 0.50 -7.62
CA ARG A 80 9.49 1.64 -8.53
C ARG A 80 10.84 2.35 -8.51
N ARG A 81 11.45 2.52 -7.33
CA ARG A 81 12.81 3.11 -7.22
C ARG A 81 13.84 2.28 -7.97
N LEU A 82 13.75 0.94 -7.88
CA LEU A 82 14.61 0.03 -8.63
C LEU A 82 14.34 0.11 -10.13
N ALA A 83 13.06 0.10 -10.52
CA ALA A 83 12.63 0.02 -11.91
C ALA A 83 12.86 1.29 -12.72
N PHE A 84 12.66 2.48 -12.15
CA PHE A 84 12.67 3.74 -12.91
C PHE A 84 13.77 4.72 -12.49
N GLY A 85 14.56 4.38 -11.47
CA GLY A 85 15.45 5.32 -10.81
C GLY A 85 14.65 6.33 -9.97
N GLN A 86 15.36 7.11 -9.15
CA GLN A 86 14.72 8.04 -8.23
C GLN A 86 14.26 9.32 -8.95
N GLN A 87 12.96 9.42 -9.24
CA GLN A 87 12.33 10.58 -9.90
C GLN A 87 11.81 11.63 -8.90
N VAL A 88 11.46 11.18 -7.69
CA VAL A 88 10.92 12.00 -6.60
C VAL A 88 11.66 11.70 -5.30
N PRO A 89 11.73 12.64 -4.34
CA PRO A 89 12.36 12.38 -3.05
C PRO A 89 11.72 11.18 -2.35
N PRO A 90 12.52 10.32 -1.69
CA PRO A 90 11.98 9.15 -1.01
C PRO A 90 11.19 9.62 0.21
N ALA A 91 9.97 9.13 0.33
CA ALA A 91 9.11 9.39 1.47
C ALA A 91 9.57 8.62 2.72
N GLY A 92 9.18 9.12 3.88
CA GLY A 92 9.18 8.32 5.12
C GLY A 92 8.13 7.20 5.06
N VAL A 93 7.90 6.53 6.19
CA VAL A 93 7.05 5.31 6.25
C VAL A 93 5.56 5.58 6.50
N ALA A 94 5.14 6.85 6.52
CA ALA A 94 3.73 7.20 6.67
C ALA A 94 2.98 6.94 5.35
N VAL A 95 1.77 6.36 5.44
CA VAL A 95 0.92 6.02 4.27
C VAL A 95 0.76 7.21 3.32
N ALA A 96 0.44 8.40 3.84
CA ALA A 96 0.28 9.60 3.01
C ALA A 96 1.56 9.98 2.25
N ALA A 97 2.72 9.82 2.89
CA ALA A 97 3.99 10.15 2.29
C ALA A 97 4.39 9.11 1.23
N LEU A 98 4.26 7.82 1.55
CA LEU A 98 4.51 6.72 0.60
C LEU A 98 3.58 6.82 -0.61
N TRP A 99 2.30 7.12 -0.38
CA TRP A 99 1.35 7.34 -1.47
C TRP A 99 1.75 8.53 -2.34
N ALA A 100 2.13 9.67 -1.75
CA ALA A 100 2.56 10.83 -2.53
C ALA A 100 3.76 10.51 -3.41
N GLU A 101 4.75 9.76 -2.89
CA GLU A 101 5.88 9.31 -3.69
C GLU A 101 5.43 8.44 -4.86
N VAL A 102 4.63 7.40 -4.60
CA VAL A 102 4.14 6.47 -5.62
C VAL A 102 3.31 7.19 -6.67
N PHE A 103 2.39 8.06 -6.24
CA PHE A 103 1.51 8.86 -7.09
C PHE A 103 2.31 9.75 -8.05
N TRP A 104 3.22 10.58 -7.53
CA TRP A 104 3.97 11.51 -8.37
C TRP A 104 4.97 10.78 -9.27
N ALA A 105 5.57 9.68 -8.80
CA ALA A 105 6.41 8.84 -9.64
C ALA A 105 5.61 8.15 -10.76
N ALA A 106 4.37 7.75 -10.52
CA ALA A 106 3.50 7.16 -11.54
C ALA A 106 3.09 8.23 -12.57
N ARG A 107 2.65 9.40 -12.10
CA ARG A 107 2.24 10.52 -12.96
C ARG A 107 3.37 11.03 -13.85
N ALA A 108 4.60 11.12 -13.31
CA ALA A 108 5.78 11.53 -14.09
C ALA A 108 6.15 10.50 -15.17
N GLY A 109 5.93 9.21 -14.91
CA GLY A 109 6.17 8.14 -15.89
C GLY A 109 5.12 8.04 -16.99
N SER A 110 3.93 8.61 -16.79
CA SER A 110 2.83 8.62 -17.75
C SER A 110 2.08 9.97 -17.72
N PRO A 111 2.68 11.05 -18.26
CA PRO A 111 2.10 12.40 -18.20
C PRO A 111 0.81 12.56 -19.02
N GLU A 112 0.57 11.68 -20.00
CA GLU A 112 -0.61 11.71 -20.88
C GLU A 112 -1.69 10.70 -20.46
N ASP A 113 -1.53 10.02 -19.31
CA ASP A 113 -2.58 9.13 -18.79
C ASP A 113 -3.72 9.94 -18.19
N ASP A 114 -4.86 9.93 -18.90
CA ASP A 114 -6.11 10.59 -18.53
C ASP A 114 -7.18 9.58 -18.08
N SER A 115 -6.79 8.34 -17.73
CA SER A 115 -7.73 7.28 -17.31
C SER A 115 -8.46 7.59 -16.00
N GLY A 116 -7.91 8.48 -15.16
CA GLY A 116 -8.46 8.86 -13.86
C GLY A 116 -8.27 7.80 -12.76
N VAL A 117 -7.64 6.66 -13.07
CA VAL A 117 -7.45 5.55 -12.11
C VAL A 117 -6.58 5.98 -10.93
N LEU A 118 -5.50 6.73 -11.21
CA LEU A 118 -4.58 7.18 -10.18
C LEU A 118 -5.23 8.23 -9.27
N GLU A 119 -6.07 9.11 -9.82
CA GLU A 119 -6.85 10.10 -9.09
C GLU A 119 -7.95 9.46 -8.23
N GLU A 120 -8.64 8.42 -8.72
CA GLU A 120 -9.62 7.67 -7.92
C GLU A 120 -8.94 6.95 -6.75
N ALA A 121 -7.77 6.36 -6.98
CA ALA A 121 -6.96 5.77 -5.92
C ALA A 121 -6.50 6.83 -4.90
N ASP A 122 -6.09 8.02 -5.35
CA ASP A 122 -5.70 9.12 -4.45
C ASP A 122 -6.86 9.57 -3.56
N ALA A 123 -8.05 9.74 -4.13
CA ALA A 123 -9.24 10.08 -3.37
C ALA A 123 -9.59 9.00 -2.34
N SER A 124 -9.47 7.73 -2.72
CA SER A 124 -9.75 6.59 -1.84
C SER A 124 -8.74 6.49 -0.69
N VAL A 125 -7.44 6.65 -0.97
CA VAL A 125 -6.37 6.63 0.04
C VAL A 125 -6.56 7.80 1.02
N ARG A 126 -6.74 9.03 0.53
CA ARG A 126 -6.98 10.20 1.39
C ARG A 126 -8.23 10.02 2.24
N GLY A 127 -9.29 9.50 1.65
CA GLY A 127 -10.52 9.15 2.33
C GLY A 127 -10.29 8.19 3.50
N LEU A 128 -9.60 7.07 3.27
CA LEU A 128 -9.31 6.08 4.32
C LEU A 128 -8.49 6.67 5.49
N LEU A 129 -7.58 7.61 5.19
CA LEU A 129 -6.75 8.26 6.20
C LEU A 129 -7.55 9.20 7.13
N VAL A 130 -8.63 9.81 6.63
CA VAL A 130 -9.46 10.73 7.43
C VAL A 130 -10.63 10.04 8.13
N LEU A 131 -10.96 8.79 7.77
CA LEU A 131 -12.05 8.05 8.41
C LEU A 131 -11.83 7.87 9.91
N SER A 132 -12.90 8.06 10.67
CA SER A 132 -13.02 7.63 12.05
C SER A 132 -13.85 6.33 12.14
N PRO A 133 -13.78 5.59 13.25
CA PRO A 133 -14.64 4.43 13.45
C PRO A 133 -16.13 4.77 13.40
N ALA A 134 -16.53 5.98 13.78
CA ALA A 134 -17.91 6.43 13.75
C ALA A 134 -18.46 6.57 12.32
N ASP A 135 -17.59 6.78 11.34
CA ASP A 135 -17.96 6.86 9.92
C ASP A 135 -18.28 5.48 9.32
N LEU A 136 -18.05 4.39 10.06
CA LEU A 136 -18.31 3.01 9.67
C LEU A 136 -19.43 2.39 10.52
N ALA A 137 -20.52 3.14 10.74
CA ALA A 137 -21.61 2.76 11.63
C ALA A 137 -22.63 1.79 11.01
N ASP A 138 -22.57 1.53 9.71
CA ASP A 138 -23.47 0.60 9.02
C ASP A 138 -22.72 -0.29 8.02
N VAL A 139 -23.30 -1.46 7.74
CA VAL A 139 -22.72 -2.49 6.87
C VAL A 139 -22.50 -1.97 5.45
N GLY A 140 -23.41 -1.15 4.92
CA GLY A 140 -23.30 -0.60 3.57
C GLY A 140 -22.07 0.28 3.42
N THR A 141 -21.82 1.14 4.40
CA THR A 141 -20.64 2.00 4.43
C THR A 141 -19.34 1.19 4.59
N VAL A 142 -19.34 0.16 5.43
CA VAL A 142 -18.18 -0.75 5.57
C VAL A 142 -17.88 -1.47 4.25
N THR A 143 -18.89 -2.01 3.57
CA THR A 143 -18.76 -2.67 2.26
C THR A 143 -18.23 -1.71 1.20
N ALA A 144 -18.76 -0.49 1.14
CA ALA A 144 -18.29 0.51 0.17
C ALA A 144 -16.80 0.85 0.38
N TRP A 145 -16.34 0.95 1.63
CA TRP A 145 -14.92 1.16 1.92
C TRP A 145 -14.04 -0.05 1.67
N TRP A 146 -14.56 -1.26 1.90
CA TRP A 146 -13.91 -2.50 1.50
C TRP A 146 -13.67 -2.55 -0.01
N GLU A 147 -14.69 -2.26 -0.82
CA GLU A 147 -14.57 -2.22 -2.28
C GLU A 147 -13.60 -1.16 -2.78
N ARG A 148 -13.60 0.04 -2.16
CA ARG A 148 -12.61 1.08 -2.47
C ARG A 148 -11.19 0.63 -2.17
N LEU A 149 -10.99 -0.09 -1.06
CA LEU A 149 -9.67 -0.64 -0.73
C LEU A 149 -9.21 -1.69 -1.75
N GLN A 150 -10.11 -2.54 -2.26
CA GLN A 150 -9.80 -3.49 -3.32
C GLN A 150 -9.39 -2.79 -4.62
N ARG A 151 -10.09 -1.72 -5.02
CA ARG A 151 -9.71 -0.90 -6.19
C ARG A 151 -8.34 -0.22 -6.03
N VAL A 152 -8.02 0.25 -4.82
CA VAL A 152 -6.68 0.76 -4.51
C VAL A 152 -5.65 -0.37 -4.68
N GLU A 153 -5.92 -1.56 -4.17
CA GLU A 153 -5.02 -2.72 -4.34
C GLU A 153 -4.80 -3.09 -5.82
N GLU A 154 -5.86 -3.11 -6.63
CA GLU A 154 -5.75 -3.33 -8.08
C GLU A 154 -4.84 -2.29 -8.75
N THR A 155 -4.97 -1.02 -8.35
CA THR A 155 -4.10 0.06 -8.83
C THR A 155 -2.65 -0.18 -8.43
N LEU A 156 -2.40 -0.57 -7.17
CA LEU A 156 -1.06 -0.90 -6.69
C LEU A 156 -0.47 -2.09 -7.45
N GLY A 157 -1.25 -3.14 -7.69
CA GLY A 157 -0.83 -4.30 -8.49
C GLY A 157 -0.46 -3.92 -9.93
N GLY A 158 -1.21 -3.01 -10.55
CA GLY A 158 -0.86 -2.46 -11.86
C GLY A 158 0.49 -1.71 -11.85
N LEU A 159 0.75 -0.94 -10.80
CA LEU A 159 2.02 -0.20 -10.64
C LEU A 159 3.22 -1.12 -10.37
N GLU A 160 3.02 -2.20 -9.62
CA GLU A 160 4.04 -3.24 -9.41
C GLU A 160 4.36 -3.97 -10.72
N MET A 161 3.33 -4.40 -11.45
CA MET A 161 3.51 -5.04 -12.77
C MET A 161 4.27 -4.13 -13.74
N ALA A 162 3.94 -2.83 -13.78
CA ALA A 162 4.67 -1.87 -14.60
C ALA A 162 6.14 -1.74 -14.19
N ALA A 163 6.45 -1.77 -12.89
CA ALA A 163 7.82 -1.76 -12.40
C ALA A 163 8.59 -3.04 -12.79
N GLN A 164 7.95 -4.21 -12.67
CA GLN A 164 8.55 -5.47 -13.07
C GLN A 164 8.86 -5.50 -14.58
N VAL A 165 7.91 -5.10 -15.43
CA VAL A 165 8.11 -5.02 -16.89
C VAL A 165 9.28 -4.09 -17.23
N ALA A 166 9.40 -2.94 -16.57
CA ALA A 166 10.50 -2.02 -16.80
C ALA A 166 11.88 -2.60 -16.40
N LEU A 167 11.94 -3.40 -15.32
CA LEU A 167 13.14 -4.11 -14.92
C LEU A 167 13.52 -5.20 -15.93
N GLU A 168 12.55 -5.97 -16.42
CA GLU A 168 12.75 -7.00 -17.44
C GLU A 168 13.30 -6.39 -18.73
N VAL A 169 12.68 -5.31 -19.23
CA VAL A 169 13.15 -4.60 -20.44
C VAL A 169 14.58 -4.06 -20.25
N ARG A 170 14.93 -3.55 -19.06
CA ARG A 170 16.29 -3.09 -18.78
C ARG A 170 17.29 -4.24 -18.80
N ARG A 171 16.91 -5.38 -18.23
CA ARG A 171 17.75 -6.58 -18.20
C ARG A 171 18.00 -7.11 -19.61
N GLU A 172 16.96 -7.23 -20.43
CA GLU A 172 17.06 -7.68 -21.82
C GLU A 172 17.98 -6.76 -22.64
N ARG A 173 17.84 -5.44 -22.47
CA ARG A 173 18.72 -4.46 -23.13
C ARG A 173 20.19 -4.68 -22.73
N TYR A 174 20.45 -4.87 -21.45
CA TYR A 174 21.80 -5.11 -20.94
C TYR A 174 22.39 -6.43 -21.48
N GLU A 175 21.62 -7.51 -21.49
CA GLU A 175 22.03 -8.80 -22.05
C GLU A 175 22.32 -8.71 -23.56
N HIS A 176 21.50 -7.96 -24.30
CA HIS A 176 21.71 -7.69 -25.72
C HIS A 176 23.02 -6.91 -25.97
N GLU A 177 23.26 -5.83 -25.21
CA GLU A 177 24.50 -5.04 -25.30
C GLU A 177 25.76 -5.86 -24.97
N LEU A 178 25.68 -6.75 -23.97
CA LEU A 178 26.77 -7.68 -23.65
C LEU A 178 27.04 -8.66 -24.80
N GLY A 179 25.99 -9.21 -25.42
CA GLY A 179 26.11 -10.08 -26.59
C GLY A 179 26.81 -9.40 -27.76
N ILE A 180 26.47 -8.13 -28.05
CA ILE A 180 27.13 -7.32 -29.09
C ILE A 180 28.62 -7.13 -28.77
N ARG A 181 28.98 -6.81 -27.52
CA ARG A 181 30.39 -6.61 -27.13
C ARG A 181 31.20 -7.90 -27.23
N GLN A 182 30.62 -9.04 -26.86
CA GLN A 182 31.28 -10.34 -26.94
C GLN A 182 31.49 -10.80 -28.40
N LEU A 183 30.57 -10.48 -29.31
CA LEU A 183 30.69 -10.77 -30.75
C LEU A 183 31.58 -9.76 -31.50
N GLY A 184 31.79 -8.57 -30.94
CA GLY A 184 32.62 -7.50 -31.50
C GLY A 184 34.07 -7.47 -31.01
N THR A 185 34.50 -8.46 -30.23
CA THR A 185 35.91 -8.60 -29.79
C THR A 185 36.65 -9.52 -30.78
N PRO A 186 37.59 -9.02 -31.62
CA PRO A 186 38.41 -9.86 -32.49
C PRO A 186 39.44 -10.70 -31.71
#